data_AF-D4N724-F1
#
_entry.id   AF-D4N724-F1
#
_cell.length_a   1.000
_cell.length_b   1.000
_cell.length_c   1.000
_cell.angle_alpha   90.00
_cell.angle_beta   90.00
_cell.angle_gamma   90.00
#
_symmetry.space_group_name_H-M   'P 1'
#
loop_
_entity.id
_entity.type
_entity.pdbx_description
1 polymer ?
#
loop_
_entity_poly.entity_id
_entity_poly.type
_entity_poly.pdbx_seq_one_letter_code
_entity_poly.pdbx_strand_id
1 'polypeptide(L)'
;MALASIQENDMTTSQPVGQVHTTVSGQSFTVGQSWGALRKAWKGYRIAKVQNDDTKMNEYANKIRKIQGELNIALSSFPNLGIS
;
A
#
# COMPACT_ATOMS: atom_id res chain seq x y z
N MET A 1 12.08 39.26 26.68
CA MET A 1 10.85 38.75 27.33
C MET A 1 9.97 38.17 26.24
N ALA A 2 10.04 36.86 26.02
CA ALA A 2 9.14 36.13 25.13
C ALA A 2 9.02 34.72 25.68
N LEU A 3 7.87 34.41 26.29
CA LEU A 3 7.47 33.07 26.71
C LEU A 3 6.22 32.72 25.90
N ALA A 4 6.34 31.70 25.06
CA ALA A 4 5.21 30.94 24.57
C ALA A 4 5.63 29.47 24.55
N SER A 5 5.04 28.71 25.47
CA SER A 5 5.10 27.27 25.61
C SER A 5 4.69 26.56 24.33
N ILE A 6 5.40 25.50 23.96
CA ILE A 6 4.80 24.39 23.22
C ILE A 6 5.21 23.09 23.93
N GLN A 7 4.16 22.41 24.33
CA GLN A 7 4.07 21.18 25.08
C GLN A 7 4.86 20.03 24.44
N GLU A 8 5.35 19.16 25.32
CA GLU A 8 5.99 17.88 25.07
C GLU A 8 5.13 17.00 24.15
N ASN A 9 5.70 16.58 23.03
CA ASN A 9 5.19 15.42 22.28
C ASN A 9 6.15 14.26 22.49
N ASP A 10 6.03 13.64 23.66
CA ASP A 10 6.57 12.32 23.92
C ASP A 10 5.76 11.31 23.09
N MET A 11 6.28 10.97 21.91
CA MET A 11 5.71 9.89 21.09
C MET A 11 6.24 8.55 21.58
N THR A 12 5.94 8.22 22.84
CA THR A 12 5.96 6.84 23.34
C THR A 12 4.84 6.08 22.64
N THR A 13 5.13 5.50 21.48
CA THR A 13 4.28 4.47 20.88
C THR A 13 4.57 3.14 21.57
N SER A 14 3.98 2.98 22.74
CA SER A 14 3.85 1.68 23.39
C SER A 14 2.67 0.95 22.77
N GLN A 15 2.91 0.10 21.75
CA GLN A 15 2.00 -1.00 21.38
C GLN A 15 2.78 -2.16 20.72
N PRO A 16 2.82 -3.37 21.33
CA PRO A 16 3.05 -4.61 20.62
C PRO A 16 1.69 -5.18 20.19
N VAL A 17 1.08 -4.61 19.15
CA VAL A 17 -0.16 -5.19 18.58
C VAL A 17 0.24 -6.11 17.44
N GLY A 18 -0.16 -7.38 17.58
CA GLY A 18 0.27 -8.54 16.79
C GLY A 18 0.53 -8.25 15.31
N GLN A 19 1.77 -8.48 14.90
CA GLN A 19 2.15 -8.50 13.50
C GLN A 19 1.40 -9.66 12.83
N VAL A 20 0.34 -9.35 12.09
CA VAL A 20 -0.29 -10.31 11.19
C VAL A 20 0.68 -10.53 10.03
N HIS A 21 1.49 -11.58 10.12
CA HIS A 21 2.43 -11.95 9.07
C HIS A 21 1.66 -12.63 7.93
N THR A 22 1.40 -11.91 6.84
CA THR A 22 0.91 -12.52 5.60
C THR A 22 2.08 -13.22 4.92
N THR A 23 2.24 -14.52 5.16
CA THR A 23 3.29 -15.33 4.56
C THR A 23 2.93 -15.71 3.13
N VAL A 24 3.51 -15.01 2.15
CA VAL A 24 3.57 -15.49 0.76
C VAL A 24 5.03 -15.77 0.45
N SER A 25 5.37 -17.06 0.30
CA SER A 25 6.70 -17.56 -0.11
C SER A 25 7.87 -17.03 0.72
N GLY A 26 8.03 -17.54 1.96
CA GLY A 26 9.27 -17.43 2.75
C GLY A 26 9.70 -16.03 3.21
N GLN A 27 8.96 -14.98 2.88
CA GLN A 27 9.24 -13.59 3.28
C GLN A 27 8.03 -13.04 4.03
N SER A 28 8.21 -12.84 5.34
CA SER A 28 7.19 -12.29 6.24
C SER A 28 7.12 -10.78 6.04
N PHE A 29 6.19 -10.30 5.20
CA PHE A 29 5.96 -8.86 5.06
C PHE A 29 5.03 -8.37 6.17
N THR A 30 5.37 -7.22 6.77
CA THR A 30 4.45 -6.56 7.70
C THR A 30 3.33 -5.89 6.93
N VAL A 31 2.14 -5.78 7.54
CA VAL A 31 0.99 -5.05 6.98
C VAL A 31 1.41 -3.66 6.46
N GLY A 32 2.26 -2.95 7.21
CA GLY A 32 2.81 -1.66 6.79
C GLY A 32 3.65 -1.69 5.51
N GLN A 33 4.43 -2.76 5.29
CA GLN A 33 5.18 -2.95 4.04
C GLN A 33 4.24 -3.20 2.86
N SER A 34 3.17 -3.99 3.06
CA SER A 34 2.13 -4.21 2.05
C SER A 34 1.42 -2.92 1.67
N TRP A 35 1.09 -2.03 2.62
CA TRP A 35 0.56 -0.69 2.32
C TRP A 35 1.54 0.17 1.50
N GLY A 36 2.83 0.11 1.83
CA GLY A 36 3.87 0.79 1.05
C GLY A 36 3.97 0.28 -0.38
N ALA A 37 3.89 -1.04 -0.58
CA ALA A 37 3.85 -1.68 -1.88
C ALA A 37 2.60 -1.30 -2.68
N LEU A 38 1.43 -1.27 -2.03
CA LEU A 38 0.16 -0.86 -2.65
C LEU A 38 0.28 0.56 -3.22
N ARG A 39 0.79 1.51 -2.42
CA ARG A 39 0.97 2.91 -2.85
C ARG A 39 1.93 3.02 -4.04
N LYS A 40 3.00 2.22 -4.07
CA LYS A 40 3.95 2.15 -5.20
C LYS A 40 3.29 1.58 -6.46
N ALA A 41 2.51 0.50 -6.33
CA ALA A 41 1.80 -0.11 -7.45
C ALA A 41 0.79 0.85 -8.08
N TRP A 42 0.03 1.59 -7.26
CA TRP A 42 -0.88 2.65 -7.74
C TRP A 42 -0.16 3.76 -8.48
N LYS A 43 1.01 4.19 -8.00
CA LYS A 43 1.82 5.19 -8.71
C LYS A 43 2.29 4.67 -10.07
N GLY A 44 2.75 3.41 -10.13
CA GLY A 44 3.14 2.73 -11.37
C GLY A 44 1.99 2.66 -12.39
N TYR A 45 0.80 2.25 -11.93
CA TYR A 45 -0.41 2.22 -12.76
C TYR A 45 -0.73 3.58 -13.38
N ARG A 46 -0.65 4.66 -12.59
CA ARG A 46 -0.88 6.02 -13.10
C ARG A 46 0.14 6.43 -14.16
N ILE A 47 1.41 6.10 -13.97
CA ILE A 47 2.47 6.41 -14.95
C ILE A 47 2.24 5.60 -16.23
N ALA A 48 1.95 4.31 -16.12
CA ALA A 48 1.63 3.44 -17.26
C ALA A 48 0.41 3.94 -18.04
N LYS A 49 -0.63 4.41 -17.33
CA LYS A 49 -1.80 5.04 -17.95
C LYS A 49 -1.46 6.31 -18.72
N VAL A 50 -0.57 7.16 -18.19
CA VAL A 50 -0.11 8.37 -18.89
C VAL A 50 0.75 8.02 -20.10
N GLN A 51 1.53 6.93 -20.03
CA GLN A 51 2.34 6.42 -21.13
C GLN A 51 1.55 5.57 -22.13
N ASN A 52 0.25 5.33 -21.87
CA ASN A 52 -0.61 4.45 -22.66
C ASN A 52 -0.03 3.03 -22.83
N ASP A 53 0.65 2.54 -21.79
CA ASP A 53 1.25 1.20 -21.76
C ASP A 53 0.31 0.23 -21.06
N ASP A 54 -0.57 -0.40 -21.85
CA ASP A 54 -1.58 -1.35 -21.37
C ASP A 54 -0.97 -2.59 -20.70
N THR A 55 0.23 -3.00 -21.14
CA THR A 55 0.94 -4.15 -20.59
C THR A 55 1.34 -3.86 -19.15
N LYS A 56 1.99 -2.71 -18.90
CA LYS A 56 2.35 -2.29 -17.55
C LYS A 56 1.11 -1.98 -16.70
N MET A 57 0.08 -1.38 -17.28
CA MET A 57 -1.17 -1.13 -16.56
C MET A 57 -1.79 -2.44 -16.03
N ASN A 58 -1.83 -3.49 -16.85
CA ASN A 58 -2.28 -4.83 -16.44
C ASN A 58 -1.41 -5.43 -15.31
N GLU A 59 -0.09 -5.33 -15.45
CA GLU A 59 0.83 -5.84 -14.42
C GLU A 59 0.64 -5.13 -13.08
N TYR A 60 0.49 -3.80 -13.08
CA TYR A 60 0.23 -3.04 -11.87
C TYR A 60 -1.17 -3.30 -11.30
N ALA A 61 -2.20 -3.43 -12.14
CA ALA A 61 -3.56 -3.78 -11.70
C ALA A 61 -3.58 -5.13 -10.96
N ASN A 62 -2.90 -6.15 -11.49
CA ASN A 62 -2.78 -7.45 -10.84
C ASN A 62 -2.03 -7.37 -9.50
N LYS A 63 -0.94 -6.59 -9.42
CA LYS A 63 -0.22 -6.34 -8.17
C LYS A 63 -1.10 -5.63 -7.13
N ILE A 64 -1.87 -4.63 -7.55
CA ILE A 64 -2.81 -3.92 -6.68
C ILE A 64 -3.81 -4.91 -6.09
N ARG A 65 -4.47 -5.74 -6.91
CA ARG A 65 -5.45 -6.73 -6.42
C ARG A 65 -4.82 -7.76 -5.49
N LYS A 66 -3.62 -8.24 -5.80
CA LYS A 66 -2.90 -9.19 -4.93
C LYS A 66 -2.66 -8.60 -3.55
N ILE A 67 -2.11 -7.39 -3.48
CA ILE A 67 -1.82 -6.71 -2.21
C ILE A 67 -3.12 -6.35 -1.47
N GLN A 68 -4.18 -5.96 -2.18
CA GLN A 68 -5.49 -5.72 -1.58
C GLN A 68 -6.09 -7.00 -0.95
N GLY A 69 -5.94 -8.15 -1.62
CA GLY A 69 -6.34 -9.45 -1.07
C GLY A 69 -5.50 -9.84 0.16
N GLU A 70 -4.19 -9.60 0.14
CA GLU A 70 -3.30 -9.81 1.29
C GLU A 70 -3.66 -8.91 2.47
N LEU A 71 -4.11 -7.69 2.20
CA LEU A 71 -4.58 -6.73 3.21
C LEU A 71 -6.05 -6.94 3.61
N ASN A 72 -6.75 -7.90 2.99
CA ASN A 72 -8.17 -8.18 3.18
C ASN A 72 -9.06 -6.93 3.00
N ILE A 73 -8.75 -6.10 2.01
CA ILE A 73 -9.52 -4.91 1.63
C ILE A 73 -10.22 -5.11 0.29
N ALA A 74 -11.20 -4.25 0.00
CA ALA A 74 -11.94 -4.28 -1.24
C ALA A 74 -11.02 -4.21 -2.46
N LEU A 75 -11.14 -5.19 -3.37
CA LEU A 75 -10.41 -5.22 -4.63
C LEU A 75 -10.85 -4.06 -5.52
N SER A 76 -9.89 -3.39 -6.15
CA SER A 76 -10.17 -2.33 -7.10
C SER A 76 -10.53 -2.93 -8.46
N SER A 77 -11.59 -2.41 -9.06
CA SER A 77 -11.99 -2.76 -10.43
C SER A 77 -11.24 -1.90 -11.44
N PHE A 78 -10.75 -2.53 -12.51
CA PHE A 78 -10.05 -1.86 -13.60
C PHE A 78 -10.83 -2.07 -14.90
N PRO A 79 -11.93 -1.33 -15.11
CA PRO A 79 -12.83 -1.52 -16.26
C PRO A 79 -12.14 -1.26 -17.59
N ASN A 80 -11.15 -0.36 -17.63
CA ASN A 80 -10.35 -0.10 -18.84
C ASN A 80 -9.45 -1.28 -19.26
N LEU A 81 -9.27 -2.27 -18.38
CA LEU A 81 -8.43 -3.44 -18.61
C LEU A 81 -9.23 -4.74 -18.65
N GLY A 82 -10.56 -4.69 -18.46
CA GLY A 82 -11.41 -5.89 -18.35
C GLY A 82 -11.17 -6.71 -17.08
N ILE A 83 -10.42 -6.19 -16.10
CA ILE A 83 -10.11 -6.90 -14.85
C ILE A 83 -11.16 -6.54 -13.80
N SER A 84 -12.05 -7.49 -13.51
CA SER A 84 -13.16 -7.41 -12.52
C SER A 84 -12.83 -8.13 -11.23
#